data_AF-A0A961YDC7-F1
#
_entry.id   AF-A0A961YDC7-F1
#
_cell.length_a   1.000
_cell.length_b   1.000
_cell.length_c   1.000
_cell.angle_alpha   90.00
_cell.angle_beta   90.00
_cell.angle_gamma   90.00
#
_symmetry.space_group_name_H-M   'P 1'
#
loop_
_entity.id
_entity.type
_entity.pdbx_description
1 polymer ?
#
loop_
_entity_poly.entity_id
_entity_poly.type
_entity_poly.pdbx_seq_one_letter_code
_entity_poly.pdbx_strand_id
1 'polypeptide(L)'
;MTETAAIDALMLLAQEGSSDKCRELLHAVTDLFLASETVTASQSALFDDVMTQVASEAGVEGRRDLAERIAPVGHAPRGIVNNLARDEDVSVASPVLKQSTVLTNEDLAEIAENHGDGHMEAMSERQSIGSIVTDVLIRRGNHAVLRNVSGNKGAELSENGARTLSERALDDHEIQSNLYKRQDLPEAVQKEVQKRGDPMTDALHKQALANPVHQMMPQIVEDFAHLSGLDSARVRKMILNERLDLLVIICKALEMDEIVFEDMLRYRAALSGKANIETTELVEQFNMLPVNAAQRMARFLKVRQSAA
;
A
#
# COMPACT_ATOMS: atom_id res chain seq x y z
N MET A 1 -52.10 9.91 10.22
CA MET A 1 -51.22 10.32 11.33
C MET A 1 -50.03 11.02 10.70
N THR A 2 -49.80 12.28 11.04
CA THR A 2 -48.76 13.11 10.42
C THR A 2 -47.38 12.61 10.85
N GLU A 3 -46.43 12.62 9.93
CA GLU A 3 -45.01 12.22 10.11
C GLU A 3 -44.39 12.86 11.37
N THR A 4 -44.81 14.09 11.69
CA THR A 4 -44.45 14.84 12.90
C THR A 4 -44.88 14.15 14.21
N ALA A 5 -46.07 13.54 14.25
CA ALA A 5 -46.57 12.85 15.45
C ALA A 5 -45.86 11.51 15.70
N ALA A 6 -45.36 10.87 14.63
CA ALA A 6 -44.50 9.70 14.77
C ALA A 6 -43.15 10.09 15.37
N ILE A 7 -42.59 11.23 14.95
CA ILE A 7 -41.30 11.73 15.43
C ILE A 7 -41.39 12.20 16.89
N ASP A 8 -42.45 12.91 17.28
CA ASP A 8 -42.65 13.30 18.68
C ASP A 8 -42.80 12.08 19.61
N ALA A 9 -43.47 11.02 19.13
CA ALA A 9 -43.59 9.77 19.86
C ALA A 9 -42.25 9.01 19.96
N LEU A 10 -41.40 9.08 18.92
CA LEU A 10 -40.06 8.48 18.93
C LEU A 10 -39.09 9.27 19.83
N MET A 11 -39.22 10.60 19.90
CA MET A 11 -38.45 11.44 20.83
C MET A 11 -38.82 11.18 22.29
N LEU A 12 -40.09 10.95 22.59
CA LEU A 12 -40.54 10.54 23.94
C LEU A 12 -40.01 9.15 24.33
N LEU A 13 -39.92 8.21 23.37
CA LEU A 13 -39.35 6.88 23.59
C LEU A 13 -37.84 6.90 23.84
N ALA A 14 -37.10 7.84 23.24
CA ALA A 14 -35.67 8.05 23.55
C ALA A 14 -35.49 8.52 25.00
N GLN A 15 -36.31 9.48 25.46
CA GLN A 15 -36.25 10.02 26.83
C GLN A 15 -36.59 8.99 27.93
N GLU A 16 -37.30 7.91 27.62
CA GLU A 16 -37.66 6.84 28.57
C GLU A 16 -36.75 5.59 28.48
N GLY A 17 -35.75 5.60 27.59
CA GLY A 17 -35.05 4.39 27.16
C GLY A 17 -33.68 4.10 27.80
N SER A 18 -33.38 2.83 28.02
CA SER A 18 -31.99 2.36 28.21
C SER A 18 -31.19 2.56 26.92
N SER A 19 -29.85 2.60 27.02
CA SER A 19 -28.93 2.70 25.85
C SER A 19 -29.28 1.71 24.72
N ASP A 20 -29.79 0.52 25.06
CA ASP A 20 -30.27 -0.48 24.08
C ASP A 20 -31.46 0.00 23.25
N LYS A 21 -32.45 0.67 23.87
CA LYS A 21 -33.62 1.20 23.15
C LYS A 21 -33.26 2.38 22.26
N CYS A 22 -32.35 3.24 22.71
CA CYS A 22 -31.83 4.33 21.87
C CYS A 22 -31.05 3.77 20.68
N ARG A 23 -30.28 2.68 20.86
CA ARG A 23 -29.63 1.98 19.77
C ARG A 23 -30.65 1.40 18.78
N GLU A 24 -31.67 0.69 19.25
CA GLU A 24 -32.75 0.16 18.38
C GLU A 24 -33.45 1.27 17.58
N LEU A 25 -33.76 2.39 18.25
CA LEU A 25 -34.36 3.55 17.61
C LEU A 25 -33.43 4.14 16.54
N LEU A 26 -32.15 4.29 16.86
CA LEU A 26 -31.15 4.80 15.92
C LEU A 26 -31.06 3.89 14.69
N HIS A 27 -31.05 2.57 14.87
CA HIS A 27 -31.09 1.63 13.76
C HIS A 27 -32.31 1.83 12.87
N ALA A 28 -33.51 1.92 13.46
CA ALA A 28 -34.75 2.09 12.72
C ALA A 28 -34.81 3.41 11.95
N VAL A 29 -34.35 4.52 12.55
CA VAL A 29 -34.29 5.82 11.88
C VAL A 29 -33.28 5.79 10.74
N THR A 30 -32.11 5.16 10.94
CA THR A 30 -31.13 4.96 9.87
C THR A 30 -31.67 4.06 8.76
N ASP A 31 -32.38 2.98 9.07
CA ASP A 31 -33.03 2.12 8.07
C ASP A 31 -34.02 2.92 7.22
N LEU A 32 -34.85 3.76 7.87
CA LEU A 32 -35.82 4.60 7.18
C LEU A 32 -35.14 5.61 6.25
N PHE A 33 -34.05 6.23 6.71
CA PHE A 33 -33.25 7.14 5.90
C PHE A 33 -32.63 6.43 4.68
N LEU A 34 -31.99 5.28 4.90
CA LEU A 34 -31.33 4.53 3.82
C LEU A 34 -32.31 3.92 2.81
N ALA A 35 -33.54 3.61 3.23
CA ALA A 35 -34.59 3.12 2.35
C ALA A 35 -35.26 4.22 1.51
N SER A 36 -35.03 5.50 1.84
CA SER A 36 -35.66 6.62 1.15
C SER A 36 -34.92 6.95 -0.16
N GLU A 37 -35.54 6.64 -1.31
CA GLU A 37 -34.93 6.88 -2.63
C GLU A 37 -34.69 8.38 -2.94
N THR A 38 -35.54 9.25 -2.41
CA THR A 38 -35.40 10.72 -2.55
C THR A 38 -35.70 11.39 -1.23
N VAL A 39 -34.71 12.05 -0.65
CA VAL A 39 -34.86 12.84 0.58
C VAL A 39 -34.81 14.32 0.23
N THR A 40 -35.87 15.05 0.53
CA THR A 40 -35.90 16.52 0.37
C THR A 40 -34.99 17.19 1.38
N ALA A 41 -34.57 18.44 1.14
CA ALA A 41 -33.74 19.18 2.09
C ALA A 41 -34.37 19.29 3.50
N SER A 42 -35.69 19.47 3.58
CA SER A 42 -36.42 19.52 4.86
C SER A 42 -36.47 18.17 5.57
N GLN A 43 -36.63 17.07 4.83
CA GLN A 43 -36.59 15.72 5.40
C GLN A 43 -35.16 15.37 5.86
N SER A 44 -34.15 15.76 5.09
CA SER A 44 -32.75 15.55 5.46
C SER A 44 -32.41 16.25 6.77
N ALA A 45 -32.84 17.51 6.94
CA ALA A 45 -32.68 18.24 8.20
C ALA A 45 -33.41 17.55 9.38
N LEU A 46 -34.61 17.03 9.15
CA LEU A 46 -35.36 16.31 10.18
C LEU A 46 -34.68 15.00 10.59
N PHE A 47 -34.18 14.22 9.61
CA PHE A 47 -33.37 13.04 9.90
C PHE A 47 -32.09 13.43 10.66
N ASP A 48 -31.46 14.54 10.30
CA ASP A 48 -30.27 15.06 10.96
C ASP A 48 -30.51 15.32 12.45
N ASP A 49 -31.57 16.07 12.75
CA ASP A 49 -31.94 16.45 14.11
C ASP A 49 -32.26 15.21 14.95
N VAL A 50 -33.08 14.29 14.41
CA VAL A 50 -33.46 13.06 15.11
C VAL A 50 -32.26 12.13 15.33
N MET A 51 -31.45 11.88 14.30
CA MET A 51 -30.27 11.02 14.43
C MET A 51 -29.26 11.62 15.41
N THR A 52 -29.03 12.94 15.36
CA THR A 52 -28.13 13.63 16.30
C THR A 52 -28.60 13.50 17.74
N GLN A 53 -29.89 13.75 17.98
CA GLN A 53 -30.45 13.62 19.33
C GLN A 53 -30.33 12.19 19.85
N VAL A 54 -30.77 11.20 19.07
CA VAL A 54 -30.76 9.79 19.49
C VAL A 54 -29.32 9.27 19.65
N ALA A 55 -28.39 9.67 18.77
CA ALA A 55 -26.99 9.28 18.86
C ALA A 55 -26.32 9.76 20.16
N SER A 56 -26.73 10.92 20.69
CA SER A 56 -26.20 11.44 21.96
C SER A 56 -26.49 10.52 23.16
N GLU A 57 -27.52 9.69 23.06
CA GLU A 57 -27.98 8.77 24.11
C GLU A 57 -27.66 7.29 23.80
N ALA A 58 -27.22 6.97 22.59
CA ALA A 58 -27.02 5.60 22.11
C ALA A 58 -25.72 4.90 22.59
N GLY A 59 -24.88 5.59 23.36
CA GLY A 59 -23.57 5.08 23.78
C GLY A 59 -22.58 4.89 22.61
N VAL A 60 -21.36 4.44 22.90
CA VAL A 60 -20.28 4.33 21.89
C VAL A 60 -20.63 3.30 20.81
N GLU A 61 -21.15 2.13 21.19
CA GLU A 61 -21.50 1.08 20.21
C GLU A 61 -22.57 1.56 19.23
N GLY A 62 -23.65 2.19 19.71
CA GLY A 62 -24.71 2.68 18.85
C GLY A 62 -24.24 3.80 17.90
N ARG A 63 -23.36 4.70 18.37
CA ARG A 63 -22.77 5.74 17.52
C ARG A 63 -21.82 5.16 16.47
N ARG A 64 -21.03 4.14 16.83
CA ARG A 64 -20.16 3.42 15.87
C ARG A 64 -20.99 2.73 14.79
N ASP A 65 -22.01 1.99 15.18
CA ASP A 65 -22.88 1.27 14.25
C ASP A 65 -23.58 2.26 13.28
N LEU A 66 -23.99 3.43 13.77
CA LEU A 66 -24.47 4.52 12.94
C LEU A 66 -23.39 5.01 11.97
N ALA A 67 -22.19 5.33 12.49
CA ALA A 67 -21.08 5.87 11.71
C ALA A 67 -20.70 4.95 10.54
N GLU A 68 -20.59 3.64 10.79
CA GLU A 68 -20.28 2.64 9.76
C GLU A 68 -21.33 2.62 8.62
N ARG A 69 -22.60 2.83 8.97
CA ARG A 69 -23.70 2.78 8.01
C ARG A 69 -23.85 4.06 7.19
N ILE A 70 -23.61 5.22 7.80
CA ILE A 70 -23.76 6.52 7.11
C ILE A 70 -22.49 6.97 6.39
N ALA A 71 -21.31 6.48 6.80
CA ALA A 71 -20.04 6.88 6.21
C ALA A 71 -19.95 6.75 4.68
N PRO A 72 -20.42 5.68 4.02
CA PRO A 72 -20.36 5.57 2.56
C PRO A 72 -21.46 6.36 1.83
N VAL A 73 -22.39 6.99 2.56
CA VAL A 73 -23.59 7.61 1.98
C VAL A 73 -23.32 9.08 1.64
N GLY A 74 -23.11 9.37 0.36
CA GLY A 74 -22.72 10.72 -0.09
C GLY A 74 -23.77 11.83 0.09
N HIS A 75 -25.02 11.47 0.42
CA HIS A 75 -26.11 12.40 0.74
C HIS A 75 -26.55 12.30 2.21
N ALA A 76 -25.71 11.72 3.07
CA ALA A 76 -25.97 11.66 4.50
C ALA A 76 -26.14 13.07 5.09
N PRO A 77 -26.98 13.23 6.13
CA PRO A 77 -27.21 14.53 6.75
C PRO A 77 -25.90 15.10 7.33
N ARG A 78 -25.64 16.37 7.09
CA ARG A 78 -24.33 16.98 7.39
C ARG A 78 -24.05 17.10 8.89
N GLY A 79 -25.06 17.37 9.72
CA GLY A 79 -24.90 17.56 11.15
C GLY A 79 -24.40 16.31 11.85
N ILE A 80 -25.06 15.18 11.64
CA ILE A 80 -24.70 13.89 12.23
C ILE A 80 -23.33 13.41 11.76
N VAL A 81 -23.00 13.55 10.48
CA VAL A 81 -21.66 13.21 9.97
C VAL A 81 -20.59 14.06 10.66
N ASN A 82 -20.82 15.36 10.80
CA ASN A 82 -19.89 16.25 11.48
C ASN A 82 -19.74 15.95 12.98
N ASN A 83 -20.83 15.54 13.64
CA ASN A 83 -20.81 15.14 15.05
C ASN A 83 -20.03 13.85 15.25
N LEU A 84 -20.28 12.82 14.44
CA LEU A 84 -19.55 11.55 14.51
C LEU A 84 -18.06 11.73 14.17
N ALA A 85 -17.73 12.60 13.23
CA ALA A 85 -16.33 12.86 12.85
C ALA A 85 -15.52 13.57 13.95
N ARG A 86 -16.21 14.27 14.87
CA ARG A 86 -15.64 14.95 16.04
C ARG A 86 -15.83 14.15 17.34
N ASP A 87 -16.28 12.90 17.24
CA ASP A 87 -16.41 12.04 18.42
C ASP A 87 -15.03 11.83 19.06
N GLU A 88 -14.96 11.86 20.39
CA GLU A 88 -13.72 11.61 21.13
C GLU A 88 -13.25 10.16 20.93
N ASP A 89 -14.18 9.22 20.73
CA ASP A 89 -13.87 7.83 20.46
C ASP A 89 -13.53 7.62 18.97
N VAL A 90 -12.27 7.28 18.71
CA VAL A 90 -11.75 7.02 17.36
C VAL A 90 -12.52 5.91 16.64
N SER A 91 -13.08 4.93 17.35
CA SER A 91 -13.86 3.87 16.73
C SER A 91 -15.15 4.39 16.09
N VAL A 92 -15.72 5.48 16.63
CA VAL A 92 -16.90 6.17 16.08
C VAL A 92 -16.50 7.12 14.95
N ALA A 93 -15.43 7.89 15.13
CA ALA A 93 -14.99 8.88 14.14
C ALA A 93 -14.35 8.24 12.89
N SER A 94 -13.64 7.12 13.06
CA SER A 94 -12.84 6.49 11.99
C SER A 94 -13.65 6.17 10.72
N PRO A 95 -14.83 5.53 10.75
CA PRO A 95 -15.61 5.23 9.54
C PRO A 95 -15.92 6.48 8.71
N VAL A 96 -16.42 7.53 9.35
CA VAL A 96 -16.81 8.78 8.67
C VAL A 96 -15.58 9.55 8.16
N LEU A 97 -14.49 9.59 8.93
CA LEU A 97 -13.24 10.22 8.49
C LEU A 97 -12.60 9.51 7.29
N LYS A 98 -12.70 8.17 7.22
CA LYS A 98 -12.15 7.36 6.13
C LYS A 98 -12.96 7.43 4.83
N GLN A 99 -14.29 7.43 4.93
CA GLN A 99 -15.14 7.14 3.75
C GLN A 99 -16.09 8.27 3.35
N SER A 100 -16.46 9.16 4.29
CA SER A 100 -17.49 10.16 4.00
C SER A 100 -17.02 11.16 2.95
N THR A 101 -17.85 11.37 1.92
CA THR A 101 -17.70 12.42 0.92
C THR A 101 -18.40 13.72 1.32
N VAL A 102 -19.10 13.72 2.46
CA VAL A 102 -19.84 14.90 2.97
C VAL A 102 -18.89 15.88 3.65
N LEU A 103 -17.84 15.40 4.30
CA LEU A 103 -16.82 16.22 4.96
C LEU A 103 -15.98 16.97 3.91
N THR A 104 -15.84 18.30 4.06
CA THR A 104 -14.96 19.08 3.19
C THR A 104 -13.51 18.99 3.66
N ASN A 105 -12.57 19.48 2.83
CA ASN A 105 -11.17 19.55 3.24
C ASN A 105 -10.97 20.50 4.43
N GLU A 106 -11.76 21.55 4.54
CA GLU A 106 -11.76 22.47 5.68
C GLU A 106 -12.25 21.79 6.95
N ASP A 107 -13.34 21.01 6.86
CA ASP A 107 -13.85 20.21 7.99
C ASP A 107 -12.76 19.23 8.48
N LEU A 108 -12.14 18.49 7.55
CA LEU A 108 -11.08 17.53 7.88
C LEU A 108 -9.84 18.20 8.48
N ALA A 109 -9.42 19.35 7.94
CA ALA A 109 -8.29 20.10 8.47
C ALA A 109 -8.57 20.61 9.89
N GLU A 110 -9.77 21.13 10.16
CA GLU A 110 -10.18 21.56 11.51
C GLU A 110 -10.16 20.38 12.50
N ILE A 111 -10.71 19.23 12.11
CA ILE A 111 -10.70 18.04 12.99
C ILE A 111 -9.25 17.59 13.23
N ALA A 112 -8.42 17.57 12.20
CA ALA A 112 -7.01 17.21 12.27
C ALA A 112 -6.18 18.19 13.11
N GLU A 113 -6.63 19.42 13.36
CA GLU A 113 -5.96 20.37 14.28
C GLU A 113 -6.36 20.16 15.74
N ASN A 114 -7.57 19.68 15.99
CA ASN A 114 -8.14 19.62 17.33
C ASN A 114 -8.13 18.22 17.96
N HIS A 115 -7.92 17.17 17.16
CA HIS A 115 -7.96 15.78 17.62
C HIS A 115 -6.58 15.11 17.57
N GLY A 116 -6.53 13.86 18.05
CA GLY A 116 -5.31 13.06 18.19
C GLY A 116 -4.95 12.24 16.95
N ASP A 117 -3.88 11.45 17.10
CA ASP A 117 -3.32 10.63 16.02
C ASP A 117 -4.31 9.63 15.43
N GLY A 118 -5.22 9.06 16.22
CA GLY A 118 -6.21 8.10 15.70
C GLY A 118 -7.16 8.70 14.66
N HIS A 119 -7.59 9.95 14.84
CA HIS A 119 -8.38 10.68 13.85
C HIS A 119 -7.54 10.99 12.60
N MET A 120 -6.29 11.43 12.79
CA MET A 120 -5.38 11.73 11.68
C MET A 120 -5.02 10.47 10.86
N GLU A 121 -4.86 9.32 11.51
CA GLU A 121 -4.63 8.03 10.86
C GLU A 121 -5.84 7.66 10.00
N ALA A 122 -7.06 7.79 10.53
CA ALA A 122 -8.28 7.57 9.76
C ALA A 122 -8.39 8.48 8.54
N MET A 123 -8.02 9.76 8.65
CA MET A 123 -8.00 10.67 7.50
C MET A 123 -6.90 10.33 6.49
N SER A 124 -5.75 9.84 6.95
CA SER A 124 -4.61 9.47 6.09
C SER A 124 -4.88 8.25 5.19
N GLU A 125 -5.86 7.42 5.56
CA GLU A 125 -6.30 6.25 4.80
C GLU A 125 -7.31 6.57 3.68
N ARG A 126 -7.78 7.82 3.56
CA ARG A 126 -8.68 8.22 2.47
C ARG A 126 -8.01 8.03 1.12
N GLN A 127 -8.79 7.69 0.09
CA GLN A 127 -8.28 7.53 -1.27
C GLN A 127 -7.67 8.83 -1.85
N SER A 128 -8.21 9.98 -1.46
CA SER A 128 -7.71 11.30 -1.85
C SER A 128 -7.77 12.24 -0.64
N ILE A 129 -6.73 13.06 -0.51
CA ILE A 129 -6.55 14.00 0.60
C ILE A 129 -6.12 15.34 0.00
N GLY A 130 -6.90 16.39 0.27
CA GLY A 130 -6.58 17.73 -0.20
C GLY A 130 -5.37 18.33 0.52
N SER A 131 -4.65 19.20 -0.18
CA SER A 131 -3.39 19.80 0.29
C SER A 131 -3.46 20.42 1.69
N ILE A 132 -4.55 21.12 2.03
CA ILE A 132 -4.74 21.73 3.37
C ILE A 132 -4.77 20.70 4.49
N VAL A 133 -5.37 19.52 4.26
CA VAL A 133 -5.44 18.44 5.24
C VAL A 133 -4.08 17.77 5.33
N THR A 134 -3.46 17.47 4.19
CA THR A 134 -2.15 16.84 4.14
C THR A 134 -1.09 17.66 4.89
N ASP A 135 -1.10 18.99 4.76
CA ASP A 135 -0.16 19.86 5.49
C ASP A 135 -0.32 19.73 7.01
N VAL A 136 -1.55 19.62 7.52
CA VAL A 136 -1.81 19.39 8.94
C VAL A 136 -1.33 18.00 9.36
N LEU A 137 -1.65 16.96 8.57
CA LEU A 137 -1.23 15.58 8.82
C LEU A 137 0.30 15.44 8.85
N ILE A 138 1.01 16.12 7.95
CA ILE A 138 2.48 16.08 7.90
C ILE A 138 3.11 16.79 9.11
N ARG A 139 2.54 17.93 9.50
CA ARG A 139 3.06 18.73 10.61
C ARG A 139 2.84 18.05 11.97
N ARG A 140 1.65 17.49 12.20
CA ARG A 140 1.24 16.94 13.51
C ARG A 140 1.35 15.42 13.62
N GLY A 141 1.12 14.70 12.53
CA GLY A 141 0.98 13.25 12.53
C GLY A 141 2.23 12.49 12.98
N ASN A 142 1.98 11.28 13.49
CA ASN A 142 3.02 10.30 13.82
C ASN A 142 3.52 9.54 12.58
N HIS A 143 4.47 8.62 12.77
CA HIS A 143 5.04 7.85 11.65
C HIS A 143 4.01 7.08 10.83
N ALA A 144 2.96 6.53 11.44
CA ALA A 144 1.92 5.79 10.72
C ALA A 144 1.16 6.72 9.75
N VAL A 145 0.75 7.89 10.23
CA VAL A 145 0.10 8.94 9.41
C VAL A 145 1.02 9.35 8.24
N LEU A 146 2.30 9.60 8.51
CA LEU A 146 3.24 10.02 7.47
C LEU A 146 3.51 8.93 6.43
N ARG A 147 3.57 7.66 6.83
CA ARG A 147 3.69 6.52 5.90
C ARG A 147 2.47 6.41 5.00
N ASN A 148 1.27 6.53 5.56
CA ASN A 148 0.03 6.55 4.78
C ASN A 148 0.02 7.71 3.78
N VAL A 149 0.29 8.94 4.23
CA VAL A 149 0.34 10.13 3.36
C VAL A 149 1.41 10.01 2.26
N SER A 150 2.61 9.54 2.61
CA SER A 150 3.70 9.39 1.63
C SER A 150 3.40 8.32 0.58
N GLY A 151 2.79 7.20 0.97
CA GLY A 151 2.39 6.11 0.08
C GLY A 151 1.11 6.38 -0.72
N ASN A 152 0.32 7.36 -0.30
CA ASN A 152 -0.94 7.70 -0.93
C ASN A 152 -0.74 8.64 -2.13
N LYS A 153 -0.88 8.09 -3.35
CA LYS A 153 -0.79 8.84 -4.60
C LYS A 153 -1.91 9.88 -4.79
N GLY A 154 -3.02 9.74 -4.08
CA GLY A 154 -4.13 10.70 -4.08
C GLY A 154 -3.99 11.80 -3.03
N ALA A 155 -2.96 11.77 -2.17
CA ALA A 155 -2.71 12.83 -1.20
C ALA A 155 -1.96 13.99 -1.86
N GLU A 156 -2.61 15.14 -2.04
CA GLU A 156 -1.98 16.32 -2.60
C GLU A 156 -0.96 16.89 -1.60
N LEU A 157 0.26 17.16 -2.06
CA LEU A 157 1.33 17.73 -1.25
C LEU A 157 1.60 19.18 -1.67
N SER A 158 1.48 20.12 -0.73
CA SER A 158 1.99 21.48 -0.95
C SER A 158 3.52 21.47 -1.03
N GLU A 159 4.11 22.55 -1.54
CA GLU A 159 5.58 22.68 -1.57
C GLU A 159 6.19 22.59 -0.17
N ASN A 160 5.54 23.23 0.81
CA ASN A 160 5.98 23.24 2.19
C ASN A 160 5.76 21.88 2.87
N GLY A 161 4.61 21.24 2.62
CA GLY A 161 4.27 19.91 3.10
C GLY A 161 5.26 18.87 2.58
N ALA A 162 5.56 18.87 1.28
CA ALA A 162 6.53 17.95 0.69
C ALA A 162 7.94 18.13 1.28
N ARG A 163 8.38 19.37 1.50
CA ARG A 163 9.67 19.67 2.16
C ARG A 163 9.69 19.14 3.59
N THR A 164 8.67 19.48 4.38
CA THR A 164 8.55 19.04 5.77
C THR A 164 8.51 17.51 5.87
N LEU A 165 7.79 16.85 4.97
CA LEU A 165 7.72 15.39 4.90
C LEU A 165 9.09 14.79 4.54
N SER A 166 9.83 15.37 3.59
CA SER A 166 11.19 14.95 3.23
C SER A 166 12.21 15.11 4.37
N GLU A 167 12.07 16.16 5.19
CA GLU A 167 12.87 16.38 6.39
C GLU A 167 12.55 15.34 7.47
N ARG A 168 11.27 15.12 7.74
CA ARG A 168 10.82 14.12 8.73
C ARG A 168 11.07 12.67 8.29
N ALA A 169 11.19 12.43 6.99
CA ALA A 169 11.52 11.13 6.43
C ALA A 169 12.96 10.69 6.70
N LEU A 170 13.86 11.57 7.18
CA LEU A 170 15.29 11.25 7.35
C LEU A 170 15.55 9.96 8.16
N ASP A 171 14.70 9.67 9.14
CA ASP A 171 14.81 8.51 10.01
C ASP A 171 13.87 7.35 9.63
N ASP A 172 13.11 7.48 8.54
CA ASP A 172 12.13 6.49 8.10
C ASP A 172 12.30 6.10 6.63
N HIS A 173 12.91 4.94 6.40
CA HIS A 173 13.19 4.42 5.06
C HIS A 173 11.93 4.13 4.22
N GLU A 174 10.80 3.83 4.86
CA GLU A 174 9.55 3.57 4.14
C GLU A 174 9.02 4.87 3.54
N ILE A 175 9.01 5.95 4.32
CA ILE A 175 8.63 7.29 3.85
C ILE A 175 9.57 7.76 2.74
N GLN A 176 10.89 7.58 2.91
CA GLN A 176 11.87 7.91 1.87
C GLN A 176 11.61 7.15 0.56
N SER A 177 11.36 5.84 0.65
CA SER A 177 11.07 5.00 -0.53
C SER A 177 9.76 5.43 -1.21
N ASN A 178 8.73 5.75 -0.42
CA ASN A 178 7.46 6.24 -0.93
C ASN A 178 7.63 7.57 -1.67
N LEU A 179 8.34 8.53 -1.08
CA LEU A 179 8.68 9.80 -1.72
C LEU A 179 9.49 9.61 -3.01
N TYR A 180 10.44 8.66 -3.02
CA TYR A 180 11.24 8.37 -4.21
C TYR A 180 10.39 7.89 -5.40
N LYS A 181 9.31 7.16 -5.12
CA LYS A 181 8.39 6.62 -6.15
C LYS A 181 7.39 7.66 -6.65
N ARG A 182 7.21 8.79 -5.95
CA ARG A 182 6.26 9.85 -6.34
C ARG A 182 6.80 10.71 -7.48
N GLN A 183 5.95 10.96 -8.47
CA GLN A 183 6.28 11.76 -9.65
C GLN A 183 5.70 13.19 -9.58
N ASP A 184 4.80 13.42 -8.63
CA ASP A 184 4.01 14.63 -8.39
C ASP A 184 4.65 15.59 -7.37
N LEU A 185 5.91 15.35 -6.99
CA LEU A 185 6.62 16.18 -6.03
C LEU A 185 7.11 17.51 -6.65
N PRO A 186 7.17 18.60 -5.87
CA PRO A 186 7.85 19.83 -6.27
C PRO A 186 9.30 19.57 -6.69
N GLU A 187 9.78 20.26 -7.72
CA GLU A 187 11.08 20.00 -8.37
C GLU A 187 12.26 20.03 -7.37
N ALA A 188 12.24 20.96 -6.41
CA ALA A 188 13.28 21.06 -5.38
C ALA A 188 13.36 19.79 -4.52
N VAL A 189 12.22 19.32 -4.01
CA VAL A 189 12.12 18.11 -3.18
C VAL A 189 12.44 16.88 -4.01
N GLN A 190 11.96 16.81 -5.25
CA GLN A 190 12.24 15.70 -6.15
C GLN A 190 13.74 15.52 -6.41
N LYS A 191 14.48 16.62 -6.63
CA LYS A 191 15.94 16.59 -6.77
C LYS A 191 16.64 16.10 -5.51
N GLU A 192 16.17 16.48 -4.33
CA GLU A 192 16.74 16.02 -3.05
C GLU A 192 16.51 14.52 -2.84
N VAL A 193 15.28 14.04 -3.06
CA VAL A 193 14.92 12.63 -2.94
C VAL A 193 15.68 11.78 -3.94
N GLN A 194 15.82 12.23 -5.20
CA GLN A 194 16.62 11.52 -6.22
C GLN A 194 18.11 11.45 -5.86
N LYS A 195 18.68 12.53 -5.29
CA LYS A 195 20.07 12.52 -4.82
C LYS A 195 20.29 11.54 -3.67
N ARG A 196 19.30 11.38 -2.78
CA ARG A 196 19.35 10.41 -1.67
C ARG A 196 19.22 8.96 -2.16
N GLY A 197 18.45 8.73 -3.22
CA GLY A 197 18.16 7.39 -3.74
C GLY A 197 17.04 6.68 -2.96
N ASP A 198 16.70 5.45 -3.36
CA ASP A 198 15.72 4.63 -2.66
C ASP A 198 16.43 3.74 -1.62
N PRO A 199 16.30 4.04 -0.31
CA PRO A 199 16.97 3.27 0.73
C PRO A 199 16.50 1.81 0.77
N MET A 200 15.26 1.53 0.34
CA MET A 200 14.73 0.16 0.34
C MET A 200 15.37 -0.66 -0.78
N THR A 201 15.58 -0.06 -1.96
CA THR A 201 16.30 -0.70 -3.06
C THR A 201 17.78 -0.91 -2.70
N ASP A 202 18.40 0.07 -2.05
CA ASP A 202 19.78 -0.06 -1.56
C ASP A 202 19.92 -1.12 -0.46
N ALA A 203 18.96 -1.20 0.46
CA ALA A 203 18.92 -2.21 1.51
C ALA A 203 18.69 -3.61 0.93
N LEU A 204 17.75 -3.77 -0.02
CA LEU A 204 17.53 -5.02 -0.74
C LEU A 204 18.76 -5.42 -1.55
N HIS A 205 19.44 -4.47 -2.20
CA HIS A 205 20.67 -4.73 -2.94
C HIS A 205 21.82 -5.14 -1.99
N LYS A 206 22.01 -4.43 -0.87
CA LYS A 206 23.00 -4.77 0.16
C LYS A 206 22.70 -6.10 0.84
N GLN A 207 21.43 -6.41 1.10
CA GLN A 207 20.99 -7.69 1.65
C GLN A 207 21.18 -8.82 0.63
N ALA A 208 20.92 -8.56 -0.66
CA ALA A 208 21.23 -9.49 -1.73
C ALA A 208 22.74 -9.76 -1.82
N LEU A 209 23.59 -8.73 -1.68
CA LEU A 209 25.06 -8.87 -1.61
C LEU A 209 25.55 -9.57 -0.34
N ALA A 210 24.83 -9.43 0.79
CA ALA A 210 25.10 -10.11 2.05
C ALA A 210 24.60 -11.56 2.10
N ASN A 211 23.76 -11.96 1.14
CA ASN A 211 23.31 -13.34 1.00
C ASN A 211 24.55 -14.24 0.73
N PRO A 212 24.75 -15.34 1.49
CA PRO A 212 25.85 -16.28 1.25
C PRO A 212 25.97 -16.73 -0.22
N VAL A 213 24.82 -16.82 -0.89
CA VAL A 213 24.69 -17.05 -2.34
C VAL A 213 25.52 -16.02 -3.14
N HIS A 214 25.41 -14.71 -2.90
CA HIS A 214 26.19 -13.70 -3.62
C HIS A 214 27.70 -13.78 -3.35
N GLN A 215 28.11 -14.26 -2.17
CA GLN A 215 29.53 -14.42 -1.83
C GLN A 215 30.17 -15.61 -2.56
N MET A 216 29.39 -16.62 -2.93
CA MET A 216 29.86 -17.78 -3.70
C MET A 216 29.99 -17.50 -5.20
N MET A 217 29.42 -16.39 -5.70
CA MET A 217 29.44 -16.05 -7.14
C MET A 217 30.83 -16.03 -7.76
N PRO A 218 31.85 -15.36 -7.16
CA PRO A 218 33.18 -15.34 -7.76
C PRO A 218 33.77 -16.75 -7.88
N GLN A 219 33.58 -17.60 -6.86
CA GLN A 219 34.09 -18.97 -6.87
C GLN A 219 33.36 -19.84 -7.89
N ILE A 220 32.03 -19.77 -7.95
CA ILE A 220 31.22 -20.52 -8.93
C ILE A 220 31.58 -20.09 -10.36
N VAL A 221 31.76 -18.79 -10.61
CA VAL A 221 32.17 -18.30 -11.93
C VAL A 221 33.54 -18.84 -12.32
N GLU A 222 34.50 -18.85 -11.40
CA GLU A 222 35.85 -19.38 -11.66
C GLU A 222 35.86 -20.90 -11.86
N ASP A 223 35.16 -21.66 -11.01
CA ASP A 223 35.06 -23.11 -11.14
C ASP A 223 34.39 -23.50 -12.47
N PHE A 224 33.32 -22.79 -12.83
CA PHE A 224 32.59 -23.01 -14.07
C PHE A 224 33.40 -22.56 -15.29
N ALA A 225 34.18 -21.48 -15.21
CA ALA A 225 35.12 -21.06 -16.25
C ALA A 225 36.21 -22.12 -16.48
N HIS A 226 36.77 -22.67 -15.39
CA HIS A 226 37.78 -23.73 -15.45
C HIS A 226 37.22 -25.02 -16.08
N LEU A 227 36.06 -25.50 -15.60
CA LEU A 227 35.44 -26.73 -16.11
C LEU A 227 34.95 -26.58 -17.55
N SER A 228 34.33 -25.45 -17.87
CA SER A 228 33.80 -25.20 -19.21
C SER A 228 34.87 -24.74 -20.19
N GLY A 229 36.04 -24.29 -19.75
CA GLY A 229 37.07 -23.68 -20.59
C GLY A 229 36.61 -22.37 -21.27
N LEU A 230 35.65 -21.67 -20.67
CA LEU A 230 35.18 -20.35 -21.10
C LEU A 230 35.83 -19.27 -20.22
N ASP A 231 35.90 -18.04 -20.72
CA ASP A 231 36.42 -16.91 -19.93
C ASP A 231 35.43 -16.50 -18.82
N SER A 232 35.94 -16.14 -17.64
CA SER A 232 35.17 -15.78 -16.45
C SER A 232 34.19 -14.63 -16.70
N ALA A 233 34.51 -13.65 -17.54
CA ALA A 233 33.59 -12.56 -17.89
C ALA A 233 32.41 -13.05 -18.75
N ARG A 234 32.65 -14.06 -19.59
CA ARG A 234 31.62 -14.68 -20.42
C ARG A 234 30.71 -15.60 -19.59
N VAL A 235 31.28 -16.38 -18.68
CA VAL A 235 30.53 -17.20 -17.71
C VAL A 235 29.66 -16.32 -16.81
N ARG A 236 30.21 -15.23 -16.26
CA ARG A 236 29.46 -14.26 -15.48
C ARG A 236 28.27 -13.69 -16.26
N LYS A 237 28.49 -13.31 -17.53
CA LYS A 237 27.42 -12.86 -18.43
C LYS A 237 26.38 -13.97 -18.66
N MET A 238 26.77 -15.22 -18.83
CA MET A 238 25.81 -16.33 -19.01
C MET A 238 24.93 -16.55 -17.78
N ILE A 239 25.52 -16.49 -16.58
CA ILE A 239 24.78 -16.66 -15.31
C ILE A 239 23.83 -15.48 -15.08
N LEU A 240 24.18 -14.27 -15.52
CA LEU A 240 23.40 -13.05 -15.24
C LEU A 240 22.51 -12.55 -16.40
N ASN A 241 22.72 -12.99 -17.65
CA ASN A 241 21.98 -12.51 -18.84
C ASN A 241 20.63 -13.20 -19.02
N GLU A 242 19.65 -12.50 -19.60
CA GLU A 242 18.28 -13.01 -19.80
C GLU A 242 18.16 -14.27 -20.69
N ARG A 243 19.10 -14.51 -21.62
CA ARG A 243 19.05 -15.68 -22.51
C ARG A 243 19.68 -16.92 -21.85
N LEU A 244 18.84 -17.83 -21.35
CA LEU A 244 19.21 -18.97 -20.51
C LEU A 244 19.63 -20.24 -21.29
N ASP A 245 19.35 -20.31 -22.60
CA ASP A 245 19.69 -21.46 -23.45
C ASP A 245 21.20 -21.80 -23.40
N LEU A 246 22.04 -20.77 -23.31
CA LEU A 246 23.50 -20.96 -23.23
C LEU A 246 23.91 -21.62 -21.92
N LEU A 247 23.22 -21.30 -20.82
CA LEU A 247 23.46 -21.91 -19.52
C LEU A 247 23.07 -23.40 -19.55
N VAL A 248 21.89 -23.72 -20.11
CA VAL A 248 21.41 -25.09 -20.33
C VAL A 248 22.46 -25.91 -21.12
N ILE A 249 22.94 -25.37 -22.24
CA ILE A 249 23.92 -26.04 -23.12
C ILE A 249 25.22 -26.34 -22.37
N ILE A 250 25.77 -25.38 -21.62
CA ILE A 250 27.05 -25.59 -20.94
C ILE A 250 26.90 -26.54 -19.76
N CYS A 251 25.86 -26.40 -18.93
CA CYS A 251 25.60 -27.33 -17.83
C CYS A 251 25.44 -28.76 -18.34
N LYS A 252 24.75 -28.95 -19.47
CA LYS A 252 24.57 -30.27 -20.08
C LYS A 252 25.85 -30.81 -20.70
N ALA A 253 26.66 -29.96 -21.31
CA ALA A 253 27.96 -30.34 -21.88
C ALA A 253 28.99 -30.72 -20.81
N LEU A 254 28.86 -30.16 -19.61
CA LEU A 254 29.62 -30.50 -18.41
C LEU A 254 29.10 -31.74 -17.68
N GLU A 255 28.04 -32.37 -18.20
CA GLU A 255 27.41 -33.55 -17.61
C GLU A 255 26.97 -33.32 -16.15
N MET A 256 26.51 -32.10 -15.84
CA MET A 256 25.98 -31.78 -14.52
C MET A 256 24.69 -32.54 -14.26
N ASP A 257 24.46 -32.91 -12.99
CA ASP A 257 23.19 -33.48 -12.57
C ASP A 257 22.06 -32.44 -12.62
N GLU A 258 20.84 -32.90 -12.89
CA GLU A 258 19.62 -32.09 -12.94
C GLU A 258 19.42 -31.28 -11.66
N ILE A 259 19.67 -31.90 -10.50
CA ILE A 259 19.56 -31.25 -9.18
C ILE A 259 20.49 -30.04 -9.10
N VAL A 260 21.74 -30.17 -9.56
CA VAL A 260 22.73 -29.09 -9.53
C VAL A 260 22.36 -27.99 -10.53
N PHE A 261 21.79 -28.36 -11.67
CA PHE A 261 21.26 -27.40 -12.64
C PHE A 261 20.08 -26.60 -12.09
N GLU A 262 19.12 -27.25 -11.43
CA GLU A 262 18.02 -26.60 -10.74
C GLU A 262 18.49 -25.64 -9.65
N ASP A 263 19.44 -26.08 -8.81
CA ASP A 263 20.01 -25.23 -7.76
C ASP A 263 20.71 -24.01 -8.36
N MET A 264 21.38 -24.15 -9.51
CA MET A 264 21.99 -23.03 -10.25
C MET A 264 20.94 -22.04 -10.79
N LEU A 265 19.77 -22.53 -11.24
CA LEU A 265 18.64 -21.67 -11.66
C LEU A 265 18.01 -20.93 -10.48
N ARG A 266 17.78 -21.62 -9.35
CA ARG A 266 17.25 -21.01 -8.11
C ARG A 266 18.20 -19.94 -7.58
N TYR A 267 19.49 -20.28 -7.56
CA TYR A 267 20.56 -19.39 -7.16
C TYR A 267 20.58 -18.12 -8.03
N ARG A 268 20.47 -18.24 -9.35
CA ARG A 268 20.33 -17.08 -10.26
C ARG A 268 19.06 -16.27 -10.00
N ALA A 269 17.91 -16.91 -9.78
CA ALA A 269 16.65 -16.22 -9.51
C ALA A 269 16.80 -15.30 -8.27
N ALA A 270 17.49 -15.81 -7.23
CA ALA A 270 17.83 -15.03 -6.05
C ALA A 270 18.76 -13.84 -6.34
N LEU A 271 19.70 -13.95 -7.29
CA LEU A 271 20.58 -12.84 -7.68
C LEU A 271 19.90 -11.76 -8.54
N SER A 272 18.95 -12.16 -9.38
CA SER A 272 18.29 -11.26 -10.34
C SER A 272 17.09 -10.52 -9.76
N GLY A 273 16.65 -10.88 -8.55
CA GLY A 273 15.46 -10.30 -7.90
C GLY A 273 14.14 -10.62 -8.61
N LYS A 274 14.18 -11.40 -9.70
CA LYS A 274 13.00 -11.85 -10.45
C LYS A 274 12.54 -13.18 -9.85
N ALA A 275 11.52 -13.11 -8.99
CA ALA A 275 11.00 -14.25 -8.22
C ALA A 275 10.31 -15.37 -9.05
N ASN A 276 10.20 -15.22 -10.37
CA ASN A 276 9.49 -16.18 -11.21
C ASN A 276 10.14 -16.23 -12.61
N ILE A 277 11.30 -16.87 -12.71
CA ILE A 277 11.72 -17.44 -13.99
C ILE A 277 11.02 -18.80 -14.06
N GLU A 278 10.27 -19.11 -15.12
CA GLU A 278 9.72 -20.44 -15.37
C GLU A 278 10.88 -21.45 -15.50
N THR A 279 11.34 -21.95 -14.36
CA THR A 279 12.46 -22.90 -14.27
C THR A 279 12.08 -24.26 -14.85
N THR A 280 10.78 -24.59 -14.86
CA THR A 280 10.23 -25.83 -15.40
C THR A 280 10.59 -26.03 -16.87
N GLU A 281 10.41 -25.02 -17.72
CA GLU A 281 10.70 -25.15 -19.16
C GLU A 281 12.20 -25.38 -19.42
N LEU A 282 13.07 -24.74 -18.63
CA LEU A 282 14.52 -24.87 -18.78
C LEU A 282 15.04 -26.22 -18.29
N VAL A 283 14.44 -26.78 -17.24
CA VAL A 283 14.73 -28.14 -16.76
C VAL A 283 14.28 -29.17 -17.79
N GLU A 284 13.12 -29.00 -18.40
CA GLU A 284 12.68 -29.85 -19.52
C GLU A 284 13.64 -29.77 -20.71
N GLN A 285 14.05 -28.57 -21.11
CA GLN A 285 15.05 -28.39 -22.17
C GLN A 285 16.39 -29.05 -21.82
N PHE A 286 16.83 -28.95 -20.57
CA PHE A 286 18.04 -29.58 -20.07
C PHE A 286 17.98 -31.11 -20.13
N ASN A 287 16.84 -31.69 -19.77
CA ASN A 287 16.60 -33.13 -19.79
C ASN A 287 16.51 -33.67 -21.23
N MET A 288 15.89 -32.90 -22.13
CA MET A 288 15.71 -33.28 -23.54
C MET A 288 16.98 -33.09 -24.38
N LEU A 289 17.92 -32.24 -23.98
CA LEU A 289 19.14 -31.96 -24.73
C LEU A 289 20.16 -33.12 -24.62
N PRO A 290 20.51 -33.82 -25.71
CA PRO A 290 21.51 -34.89 -25.61
C PRO A 290 22.91 -34.33 -25.31
N VAL A 291 23.65 -34.98 -24.40
CA VAL A 291 25.01 -34.57 -24.00
C VAL A 291 25.93 -34.35 -25.20
N ASN A 292 25.91 -35.26 -26.17
CA ASN A 292 26.73 -35.16 -27.40
C ASN A 292 26.35 -33.96 -28.28
N ALA A 293 25.09 -33.51 -28.25
CA ALA A 293 24.67 -32.29 -28.94
C ALA A 293 25.16 -31.06 -28.17
N ALA A 294 24.97 -31.05 -26.84
CA ALA A 294 25.45 -29.98 -25.96
C ALA A 294 26.97 -29.77 -26.06
N GLN A 295 27.77 -30.84 -26.01
CA GLN A 295 29.23 -30.78 -26.15
C GLN A 295 29.67 -30.22 -27.51
N ARG A 296 28.95 -30.55 -28.60
CA ARG A 296 29.21 -29.96 -29.92
C ARG A 296 28.91 -28.47 -29.92
N MET A 297 27.76 -28.05 -29.40
CA MET A 297 27.37 -26.65 -29.30
C MET A 297 28.34 -25.84 -28.41
N ALA A 298 28.78 -26.41 -27.29
CA ALA A 298 29.77 -25.83 -26.40
C ALA A 298 31.12 -25.58 -27.09
N ARG A 299 31.59 -26.52 -27.93
CA ARG A 299 32.81 -26.31 -28.74
C ARG A 299 32.67 -25.12 -29.68
N PHE A 300 31.52 -24.93 -30.33
CA PHE A 300 31.28 -23.74 -31.16
C PHE A 300 31.30 -22.44 -30.36
N LEU A 301 30.78 -22.45 -29.12
CA LEU A 301 30.81 -21.29 -28.23
C LEU A 301 32.25 -20.91 -27.84
N LYS A 302 33.13 -21.90 -27.63
CA LYS A 302 34.57 -21.68 -27.37
C LYS A 302 35.30 -21.12 -28.58
N VAL A 303 35.06 -21.66 -29.78
CA VAL A 303 35.72 -21.17 -31.02
C VAL A 303 35.35 -19.71 -31.31
N ARG A 304 34.09 -19.33 -31.10
CA ARG A 304 33.64 -17.93 -31.20
C ARG A 304 34.21 -17.01 -30.12
N GLN A 305 34.82 -17.56 -29.07
CA GLN A 305 35.52 -16.80 -28.05
C GLN A 305 36.95 -16.49 -28.47
N SER A 306 37.63 -17.40 -29.18
CA SER A 306 39.00 -17.19 -29.67
C SER A 306 39.10 -16.26 -30.87
N ALA A 307 37.97 -15.92 -31.50
CA ALA A 307 37.89 -15.10 -32.72
C ALA A 307 37.35 -13.67 -32.49
N ALA A 308 37.05 -13.31 -31.23
CA ALA A 308 36.51 -12.01 -30.81
C ALA A 308 37.47 -11.35 -29.80
#